data_AF-U2JRJ3-F1
#
_entry.id   AF-U2JRJ3-F1
#
_cell.length_a   1.000
_cell.length_b   1.000
_cell.length_c   1.000
_cell.angle_alpha   90.00
_cell.angle_beta   90.00
_cell.angle_gamma   90.00
#
_symmetry.space_group_name_H-M   'P 1'
#
loop_
_entity.id
_entity.type
_entity.pdbx_description
1 polymer ?
#
loop_
_entity_poly.entity_id
_entity_poly.type
_entity_poly.pdbx_seq_one_letter_code
_entity_poly.pdbx_strand_id
1 'polypeptide(L)'
;DELHTQPNRKLFDVMTKGSGDARMQPLYFLITTAGTDTHSICYETHQKAKDILESRKIDPTFYPVIYGADESEDWTSPEVWKKANPSLGITVGMDKVEAACNSARQNPGEENAFRQLRLNQWVKQSVRWMPMEKWDACNAPVIPEFLRGRICYGGLDLSSTTDITAFVLVFPPTEDDEIYSVLPYFWLPEETLPLRVRRDHVPYDVWERQGYLKTTEGNVVHYGFIENFIEELGQKFHIKEIAFDRWGAVQMSQNLEDLGFTLVQFGQGYKDMSPPTKELMKLTLEKKIAHGGQPVLRWMMDNIFIKRDPAGNIKPDKEKSTEKIDGAVAMIMALDRAIRCGCTGDETSVYDERDMLIL
;
A
#
# COMPACT_ATOMS: atom_id res chain seq x y z
N ASP A 1 -10.37 -23.51 -19.32
CA ASP A 1 -8.90 -23.49 -19.32
C ASP A 1 -8.43 -22.06 -19.05
N GLU A 2 -7.25 -21.90 -18.46
CA GLU A 2 -6.61 -20.64 -18.08
C GLU A 2 -7.53 -19.63 -17.39
N LEU A 3 -8.18 -20.04 -16.29
CA LEU A 3 -9.11 -19.19 -15.54
C LEU A 3 -8.48 -17.86 -15.09
N HIS A 4 -7.17 -17.82 -14.82
CA HIS A 4 -6.44 -16.61 -14.43
C HIS A 4 -6.43 -15.52 -15.52
N THR A 5 -6.65 -15.88 -16.78
CA THR A 5 -6.70 -14.93 -17.91
C THR A 5 -8.09 -14.33 -18.11
N GLN A 6 -9.10 -14.82 -17.40
CA GLN A 6 -10.47 -14.34 -17.57
C GLN A 6 -10.61 -12.92 -17.00
N PRO A 7 -11.08 -11.95 -17.81
CA PRO A 7 -11.04 -10.54 -17.41
C PRO A 7 -12.05 -10.19 -16.33
N ASN A 8 -13.10 -11.00 -16.15
CA ASN A 8 -14.12 -10.83 -15.11
C ASN A 8 -14.97 -12.09 -14.95
N ARG A 9 -15.84 -12.07 -13.94
CA ARG A 9 -16.75 -13.18 -13.60
C ARG A 9 -17.87 -13.47 -14.60
N LYS A 10 -18.13 -12.61 -15.59
CA LYS A 10 -19.36 -12.72 -16.43
C LYS A 10 -19.44 -14.07 -17.14
N LEU A 11 -18.37 -14.47 -17.83
CA LEU A 11 -18.35 -15.75 -18.54
C LEU A 11 -18.47 -16.92 -17.57
N PHE A 12 -17.79 -16.84 -16.42
CA PHE A 12 -17.86 -17.86 -15.38
C PHE A 12 -19.30 -18.03 -14.85
N ASP A 13 -19.98 -16.94 -14.48
CA ASP A 13 -21.36 -17.00 -13.97
C ASP A 13 -22.35 -17.49 -15.04
N VAL A 14 -22.21 -17.05 -16.29
CA VAL A 14 -23.08 -17.52 -17.40
C VAL A 14 -22.94 -19.04 -17.58
N MET A 15 -21.71 -19.55 -17.54
CA MET A 15 -21.44 -20.97 -17.73
C MET A 15 -21.86 -21.81 -16.53
N THR A 16 -21.66 -21.33 -15.31
CA THR A 16 -21.87 -22.09 -14.07
C THR A 16 -23.28 -21.96 -13.50
N LYS A 17 -23.90 -20.78 -13.58
CA LYS A 17 -25.25 -20.52 -13.03
C LYS A 17 -26.33 -20.44 -14.10
N GLY A 18 -26.01 -19.91 -15.28
CA GLY A 18 -26.98 -19.80 -16.37
C GLY A 18 -27.18 -21.12 -17.10
N SER A 19 -26.21 -21.49 -17.94
CA SER A 19 -26.27 -22.72 -18.75
C SER A 19 -26.07 -24.00 -17.93
N GLY A 20 -25.62 -23.88 -16.68
CA GLY A 20 -25.43 -25.00 -15.77
C GLY A 20 -26.72 -25.58 -15.23
N ASP A 21 -27.60 -24.70 -14.75
CA ASP A 21 -28.86 -25.06 -14.11
C ASP A 21 -29.85 -25.74 -15.07
N ALA A 22 -29.64 -25.60 -16.38
CA ALA A 22 -30.40 -26.30 -17.41
C ALA A 22 -30.02 -27.79 -17.57
N ARG A 23 -28.96 -28.27 -16.90
CA ARG A 23 -28.45 -29.65 -17.00
C ARG A 23 -28.65 -30.40 -15.68
N MET A 24 -29.01 -31.68 -15.77
CA MET A 24 -29.28 -32.53 -14.59
C MET A 24 -28.03 -32.88 -13.76
N GLN A 25 -26.86 -32.99 -14.40
CA GLN A 25 -25.59 -33.36 -13.77
C GLN A 25 -24.43 -32.59 -14.43
N PRO A 26 -24.35 -31.26 -14.28
CA PRO A 26 -23.28 -30.48 -14.87
C PRO A 26 -21.95 -30.77 -14.17
N LEU A 27 -20.87 -30.88 -14.96
CA LEU A 27 -19.51 -31.03 -14.46
C LEU A 27 -18.62 -29.95 -15.08
N TYR A 28 -17.90 -29.21 -14.24
CA TYR A 28 -17.00 -28.13 -14.64
C TYR A 28 -15.57 -28.50 -14.31
N PHE A 29 -14.70 -28.45 -15.33
CA PHE A 29 -13.26 -28.59 -15.16
C PHE A 29 -12.60 -27.23 -15.28
N LEU A 30 -12.08 -26.74 -14.17
CA LEU A 30 -11.32 -25.50 -14.08
C LEU A 30 -9.85 -25.86 -13.96
N ILE A 31 -9.08 -25.52 -14.98
CA ILE A 31 -7.62 -25.64 -15.00
C ILE A 31 -7.04 -24.26 -15.24
N THR A 32 -5.96 -23.94 -14.53
CA THR A 32 -5.31 -22.62 -14.54
C THR A 32 -3.97 -22.69 -13.81
N THR A 33 -3.14 -21.68 -14.04
CA THR A 33 -2.03 -21.30 -13.15
C THR A 33 -2.44 -20.13 -12.25
N ALA A 34 -1.60 -19.79 -11.27
CA ALA A 34 -1.75 -18.62 -10.42
C ALA A 34 -1.70 -17.35 -11.28
N GLY A 35 -2.51 -16.37 -10.92
CA GLY A 35 -2.58 -15.09 -11.64
C GLY A 35 -1.74 -14.00 -10.96
N THR A 36 -1.85 -12.81 -11.53
CA THR A 36 -1.27 -11.59 -10.96
C THR A 36 -2.27 -10.66 -10.28
N ASP A 37 -3.55 -11.04 -10.35
CA ASP A 37 -4.67 -10.27 -9.82
C ASP A 37 -5.41 -11.07 -8.75
N THR A 38 -5.22 -10.66 -7.50
CA THR A 38 -5.89 -11.23 -6.32
C THR A 38 -7.37 -10.84 -6.22
N HIS A 39 -7.89 -10.09 -7.17
CA HIS A 39 -9.31 -9.74 -7.28
C HIS A 39 -10.02 -10.48 -8.42
N SER A 40 -9.29 -11.30 -9.16
CA SER A 40 -9.83 -12.10 -10.25
C SER A 40 -10.78 -13.20 -9.77
N ILE A 41 -11.68 -13.65 -10.66
CA ILE A 41 -12.51 -14.85 -10.41
C ILE A 41 -11.65 -16.11 -10.18
N CYS A 42 -10.44 -16.13 -10.75
CA CYS A 42 -9.46 -17.17 -10.48
C CYS A 42 -9.01 -17.14 -9.02
N TYR A 43 -8.69 -15.97 -8.47
CA TYR A 43 -8.29 -15.85 -7.07
C TYR A 43 -9.44 -16.19 -6.12
N GLU A 44 -10.67 -15.75 -6.41
CA GLU A 44 -11.88 -16.13 -5.65
C GLU A 44 -12.03 -17.66 -5.61
N THR A 45 -11.88 -18.33 -6.76
CA THR A 45 -11.96 -19.80 -6.87
C THR A 45 -10.81 -20.49 -6.14
N HIS A 46 -9.60 -19.92 -6.20
CA HIS A 46 -8.43 -20.41 -5.50
C HIS A 46 -8.57 -20.31 -3.98
N GLN A 47 -9.08 -19.19 -3.45
CA GLN A 47 -9.36 -19.03 -2.02
C GLN A 47 -10.40 -20.04 -1.54
N LYS A 48 -11.50 -20.23 -2.31
CA LYS A 48 -12.47 -21.30 -2.03
C LYS A 48 -11.79 -22.68 -1.96
N ALA A 49 -10.88 -22.96 -2.88
CA ALA A 49 -10.14 -24.23 -2.90
C ALA A 49 -9.26 -24.40 -1.65
N LYS A 50 -8.52 -23.36 -1.24
CA LYS A 50 -7.71 -23.38 0.00
C LYS A 50 -8.58 -23.58 1.24
N ASP A 51 -9.71 -22.87 1.35
CA ASP A 51 -10.62 -23.01 2.49
C ASP A 51 -11.20 -24.41 2.64
N ILE A 52 -11.47 -25.10 1.52
CA ILE A 52 -11.95 -26.50 1.54
C ILE A 52 -10.81 -27.45 1.95
N LEU A 53 -9.61 -27.30 1.38
CA LEU A 53 -8.45 -28.13 1.74
C LEU A 53 -8.07 -27.98 3.22
N GLU A 54 -8.20 -26.77 3.76
CA GLU A 54 -7.90 -26.44 5.16
C GLU A 54 -9.10 -26.67 6.09
N SER A 55 -10.18 -27.27 5.59
CA SER A 55 -11.41 -27.58 6.34
C SER A 55 -12.10 -26.36 6.99
N ARG A 56 -11.80 -25.14 6.54
CA ARG A 56 -12.53 -23.92 6.91
C ARG A 56 -13.92 -23.85 6.27
N LYS A 57 -14.10 -24.54 5.13
CA LYS A 57 -15.35 -24.58 4.38
C LYS A 57 -15.68 -26.01 3.97
N ILE A 58 -16.96 -26.38 4.06
CA ILE A 58 -17.45 -27.69 3.62
C ILE A 58 -18.30 -27.48 2.38
N ASP A 59 -17.84 -28.01 1.24
CA ASP A 59 -18.59 -28.01 -0.02
C ASP A 59 -18.32 -29.32 -0.77
N PRO A 60 -19.22 -30.31 -0.70
CA PRO A 60 -19.01 -31.62 -1.31
C PRO A 60 -19.09 -31.59 -2.85
N THR A 61 -19.51 -30.46 -3.45
CA THR A 61 -19.64 -30.32 -4.91
C THR A 61 -18.37 -29.80 -5.58
N PHE A 62 -17.36 -29.42 -4.78
CA PHE A 62 -16.13 -28.81 -5.27
C PHE A 62 -14.92 -29.63 -4.84
N TYR A 63 -14.18 -30.17 -5.81
CA TYR A 63 -12.98 -30.98 -5.58
C TYR A 63 -11.71 -30.20 -5.94
N PRO A 64 -11.00 -29.59 -4.96
CA PRO A 64 -9.79 -28.82 -5.21
C PRO A 64 -8.55 -29.72 -5.33
N VAL A 65 -7.69 -29.42 -6.31
CA VAL A 65 -6.32 -29.93 -6.39
C VAL A 65 -5.41 -28.75 -6.71
N ILE A 66 -4.43 -28.49 -5.85
CA ILE A 66 -3.47 -27.39 -6.03
C ILE A 66 -2.07 -27.98 -5.94
N TYR A 67 -1.29 -27.78 -6.99
CA TYR A 67 0.16 -27.98 -6.97
C TYR A 67 0.80 -26.59 -7.02
N GLY A 68 1.49 -26.21 -5.95
CA GLY A 68 2.10 -24.90 -5.82
C GLY A 68 3.01 -24.81 -4.61
N ALA A 69 3.88 -23.82 -4.64
CA ALA A 69 4.73 -23.45 -3.52
C ALA A 69 4.04 -22.35 -2.69
N ASP A 70 4.27 -22.36 -1.38
CA ASP A 70 3.91 -21.25 -0.51
C ASP A 70 4.77 -20.04 -0.83
N GLU A 71 4.24 -18.83 -0.63
CA GLU A 71 4.92 -17.57 -0.99
C GLU A 71 6.26 -17.39 -0.28
N SER A 72 6.40 -17.96 0.92
CA SER A 72 7.63 -17.91 1.73
C SER A 72 8.66 -18.97 1.39
N GLU A 73 8.33 -19.96 0.54
CA GLU A 73 9.28 -21.02 0.16
C GLU A 73 10.36 -20.46 -0.79
N ASP A 74 11.60 -20.98 -0.65
CA ASP A 74 12.72 -20.58 -1.50
C ASP A 74 12.47 -21.02 -2.95
N TRP A 75 12.16 -20.04 -3.79
CA TRP A 75 11.86 -20.24 -5.20
C TRP A 75 13.03 -20.81 -6.00
N THR A 76 14.25 -20.81 -5.46
CA THR A 76 15.43 -21.37 -6.12
C THR A 76 15.73 -22.82 -5.72
N SER A 77 14.92 -23.41 -4.83
CA SER A 77 15.11 -24.78 -4.33
C SER A 77 14.50 -25.84 -5.27
N PRO A 78 15.28 -26.83 -5.73
CA PRO A 78 14.76 -27.94 -6.52
C PRO A 78 13.67 -28.77 -5.83
N GLU A 79 13.65 -28.81 -4.49
CA GLU A 79 12.61 -29.51 -3.73
C GLU A 79 11.25 -28.80 -3.88
N VAL A 80 11.26 -27.46 -3.81
CA VAL A 80 10.09 -26.61 -4.03
C VAL A 80 9.59 -26.76 -5.47
N TRP A 81 10.50 -26.86 -6.45
CA TRP A 81 10.13 -27.09 -7.85
C TRP A 81 9.40 -28.43 -8.03
N LYS A 82 9.89 -29.49 -7.39
CA LYS A 82 9.28 -30.82 -7.45
C LYS A 82 7.90 -30.85 -6.78
N LYS A 83 7.72 -30.13 -5.66
CA LYS A 83 6.42 -29.98 -4.98
C LYS A 83 5.39 -29.29 -5.89
N ALA A 84 5.78 -28.20 -6.56
CA ALA A 84 4.88 -27.42 -7.41
C ALA A 84 4.63 -28.06 -8.80
N ASN A 85 5.54 -28.93 -9.28
CA ASN A 85 5.48 -29.53 -10.61
C ASN A 85 5.43 -31.07 -10.51
N PRO A 86 4.24 -31.68 -10.36
CA PRO A 86 4.12 -33.14 -10.21
C PRO A 86 4.62 -33.93 -11.43
N SER A 87 4.74 -33.29 -12.60
CA SER A 87 5.24 -33.89 -13.84
C SER A 87 6.73 -33.60 -14.12
N LEU A 88 7.45 -33.00 -13.16
CA LEU A 88 8.87 -32.70 -13.29
C LEU A 88 9.68 -33.98 -13.48
N GLY A 89 10.57 -33.98 -14.46
CA GLY A 89 11.35 -35.15 -14.89
C GLY A 89 10.62 -36.06 -15.88
N ILE A 90 9.33 -35.82 -16.16
CA ILE A 90 8.53 -36.59 -17.13
C ILE A 90 8.19 -35.72 -18.35
N THR A 91 7.44 -34.64 -18.15
CA THR A 91 7.03 -33.73 -19.24
C THR A 91 7.86 -32.45 -19.29
N VAL A 92 8.40 -32.04 -18.14
CA VAL A 92 9.30 -30.89 -18.02
C VAL A 92 10.64 -31.39 -17.47
N GLY A 93 11.72 -31.15 -18.21
CA GLY A 93 13.08 -31.51 -17.78
C GLY A 93 13.59 -30.58 -16.68
N MET A 94 14.37 -31.15 -15.74
CA MET A 94 14.98 -30.38 -14.64
C MET A 94 15.92 -29.29 -15.15
N ASP A 95 16.67 -29.59 -16.21
CA ASP A 95 17.55 -28.68 -16.93
C ASP A 95 16.84 -27.40 -17.38
N LYS A 96 15.60 -27.51 -17.87
CA LYS A 96 14.82 -26.35 -18.30
C LYS A 96 14.36 -25.48 -17.12
N VAL A 97 14.03 -26.10 -16.00
CA VAL A 97 13.63 -25.37 -14.79
C VAL A 97 14.84 -24.66 -14.18
N GLU A 98 15.99 -25.34 -14.14
CA GLU A 98 17.25 -24.76 -13.67
C GLU A 98 17.70 -23.59 -14.54
N ALA A 99 17.64 -23.71 -15.86
CA ALA A 99 17.94 -22.62 -16.78
C ALA A 99 17.00 -21.42 -16.58
N ALA A 100 15.70 -21.66 -16.43
CA ALA A 100 14.73 -20.60 -16.16
C ALA A 100 14.96 -19.93 -14.79
N CYS A 101 15.32 -20.69 -13.75
CA CYS A 101 15.68 -20.15 -12.44
C CYS A 101 16.94 -19.27 -12.52
N ASN A 102 17.97 -19.72 -13.24
CA ASN A 102 19.21 -18.95 -13.39
C ASN A 102 19.00 -17.64 -14.16
N SER A 103 18.11 -17.65 -15.15
CA SER A 103 17.69 -16.43 -15.87
C SER A 103 16.93 -15.48 -14.95
N ALA A 104 15.94 -16.01 -14.21
CA ALA A 104 15.18 -15.28 -13.21
C ALA A 104 16.04 -14.61 -12.12
N ARG A 105 17.15 -15.24 -11.69
CA ARG A 105 18.07 -14.66 -10.68
C ARG A 105 18.70 -13.36 -11.14
N GLN A 106 18.78 -13.13 -12.44
CA GLN A 106 19.41 -11.96 -13.05
C GLN A 106 18.39 -10.90 -13.47
N ASN A 107 17.10 -11.25 -13.55
CA ASN A 107 16.04 -10.39 -14.07
C ASN A 107 14.76 -10.48 -13.20
N PRO A 108 14.42 -9.43 -12.42
CA PRO A 108 13.24 -9.41 -11.56
C PRO A 108 11.91 -9.69 -12.28
N GLY A 109 11.77 -9.30 -13.55
CA GLY A 109 10.56 -9.60 -14.33
C GLY A 109 10.44 -11.10 -14.64
N GLU A 110 11.57 -11.76 -14.88
CA GLU A 110 11.62 -13.21 -15.08
C GLU A 110 11.48 -13.98 -13.77
N GLU A 111 11.89 -13.41 -12.63
CA GLU A 111 11.58 -13.98 -11.31
C GLU A 111 10.07 -14.08 -11.08
N ASN A 112 9.32 -13.00 -11.35
CA ASN A 112 7.86 -13.04 -11.24
C ASN A 112 7.26 -14.10 -12.17
N ALA A 113 7.70 -14.14 -13.43
CA ALA A 113 7.23 -15.15 -14.38
C ALA A 113 7.58 -16.58 -13.93
N PHE A 114 8.77 -16.79 -13.37
CA PHE A 114 9.19 -18.09 -12.84
C PHE A 114 8.33 -18.51 -11.65
N ARG A 115 8.15 -17.63 -10.66
CA ARG A 115 7.31 -17.87 -9.48
C ARG A 115 5.87 -18.17 -9.87
N GLN A 116 5.30 -17.40 -10.79
CA GLN A 116 3.94 -17.62 -11.28
C GLN A 116 3.81 -18.95 -12.04
N LEU A 117 4.62 -19.15 -13.08
CA LEU A 117 4.41 -20.21 -14.06
C LEU A 117 5.07 -21.54 -13.69
N ARG A 118 6.10 -21.53 -12.85
CA ARG A 118 6.79 -22.74 -12.36
C ARG A 118 6.40 -23.10 -10.94
N LEU A 119 6.12 -22.13 -10.08
CA LEU A 119 5.83 -22.42 -8.68
C LEU A 119 4.36 -22.24 -8.32
N ASN A 120 3.54 -21.77 -9.27
CA ASN A 120 2.12 -21.50 -9.06
C ASN A 120 1.88 -20.54 -7.89
N GLN A 121 2.82 -19.60 -7.68
CA GLN A 121 2.72 -18.53 -6.68
C GLN A 121 1.94 -17.35 -7.26
N TRP A 122 1.08 -16.75 -6.46
CA TRP A 122 0.44 -15.49 -6.82
C TRP A 122 1.48 -14.36 -6.71
N VAL A 123 1.76 -13.69 -7.84
CA VAL A 123 2.78 -12.62 -7.90
C VAL A 123 2.16 -11.32 -8.41
N LYS A 124 2.63 -10.15 -8.00
CA LYS A 124 2.21 -8.91 -8.66
C LYS A 124 2.97 -8.72 -9.98
N GLN A 125 2.32 -8.11 -10.96
CA GLN A 125 2.85 -7.96 -12.33
C GLN A 125 4.04 -6.99 -12.41
N SER A 126 4.07 -5.95 -11.57
CA SER A 126 5.18 -5.02 -11.44
C SER A 126 6.17 -5.43 -10.36
N VAL A 127 7.45 -5.09 -10.60
CA VAL A 127 8.47 -5.09 -9.55
C VAL A 127 8.07 -4.03 -8.54
N ARG A 128 7.63 -4.46 -7.36
CA ARG A 128 7.32 -3.57 -6.24
C ARG A 128 8.56 -2.75 -5.91
N TRP A 129 8.41 -1.44 -5.77
CA TRP A 129 9.54 -0.60 -5.39
C TRP A 129 9.98 -0.88 -3.96
N MET A 130 9.03 -0.97 -3.03
CA MET A 130 9.29 -1.23 -1.62
C MET A 130 9.42 -2.74 -1.35
N PRO A 131 10.54 -3.22 -0.76
CA PRO A 131 10.63 -4.58 -0.25
C PRO A 131 9.67 -4.76 0.93
N MET A 132 8.48 -5.31 0.67
CA MET A 132 7.42 -5.35 1.68
C MET A 132 7.77 -6.16 2.92
N GLU A 133 8.66 -7.15 2.85
CA GLU A 133 9.18 -7.84 4.03
C GLU A 133 9.92 -6.87 4.98
N LYS A 134 10.69 -5.93 4.41
CA LYS A 134 11.42 -4.91 5.19
C LYS A 134 10.47 -3.84 5.72
N TRP A 135 9.49 -3.44 4.90
CA TRP A 135 8.41 -2.56 5.34
C TRP A 135 7.64 -3.18 6.52
N ASP A 136 7.19 -4.42 6.39
CA ASP A 136 6.41 -5.11 7.43
C ASP A 136 7.21 -5.31 8.73
N ALA A 137 8.54 -5.38 8.66
CA ALA A 137 9.41 -5.40 9.83
C ALA A 137 9.48 -4.06 10.59
N CYS A 138 8.96 -2.97 10.00
CA CYS A 138 8.88 -1.62 10.57
C CYS A 138 7.49 -1.33 11.20
N ASN A 139 6.74 -2.38 11.53
CA ASN A 139 5.36 -2.29 12.03
C ASN A 139 5.24 -2.01 13.55
N ALA A 140 6.32 -1.55 14.20
CA ALA A 140 6.30 -1.27 15.64
C ALA A 140 5.11 -0.35 16.01
N PRO A 141 4.38 -0.64 17.10
CA PRO A 141 3.18 0.12 17.46
C PRO A 141 3.48 1.61 17.66
N VAL A 142 2.69 2.46 17.00
CA VAL A 142 2.74 3.91 17.18
C VAL A 142 1.48 4.32 17.92
N ILE A 143 1.62 4.68 19.19
CA ILE A 143 0.49 4.99 20.08
C ILE A 143 0.37 6.52 20.21
N PRO A 144 -0.72 7.14 19.72
CA PRO A 144 -0.91 8.60 19.74
C PRO A 144 -0.70 9.25 21.11
N GLU A 145 -1.09 8.58 22.20
CA GLU A 145 -0.96 9.10 23.55
C GLU A 145 0.49 9.35 23.97
N PHE A 146 1.43 8.51 23.51
CA PHE A 146 2.86 8.66 23.81
C PHE A 146 3.55 9.71 22.93
N LEU A 147 2.86 10.23 21.91
CA LEU A 147 3.37 11.26 21.01
C LEU A 147 2.84 12.65 21.36
N ARG A 148 2.02 12.80 22.41
CA ARG A 148 1.44 14.09 22.81
C ARG A 148 2.52 15.13 23.05
N GLY A 149 2.31 16.33 22.51
CA GLY A 149 3.24 17.46 22.59
C GLY A 149 4.51 17.30 21.74
N ARG A 150 4.77 16.14 21.13
CA ARG A 150 5.93 15.97 20.26
C ARG A 150 5.80 16.81 19.00
N ILE A 151 6.94 17.28 18.51
CA ILE A 151 7.06 17.92 17.20
C ILE A 151 6.75 16.89 16.12
N CYS A 152 5.91 17.26 15.16
CA CYS A 152 5.65 16.47 13.98
C CYS A 152 5.40 17.34 12.75
N TYR A 153 5.49 16.70 11.60
CA TYR A 153 5.24 17.31 10.30
C TYR A 153 4.12 16.56 9.60
N GLY A 154 3.20 17.30 9.00
CA GLY A 154 2.06 16.76 8.28
C GLY A 154 2.30 16.72 6.78
N GLY A 155 1.70 15.73 6.13
CA GLY A 155 1.54 15.68 4.68
C GLY A 155 0.07 15.44 4.37
N LEU A 156 -0.51 16.33 3.57
CA LEU A 156 -1.92 16.33 3.20
C LEU A 156 -2.05 16.09 1.70
N ASP A 157 -2.62 14.94 1.34
CA ASP A 157 -3.00 14.59 -0.03
C ASP A 157 -4.52 14.57 -0.14
N LEU A 158 -5.09 15.54 -0.84
CA LEU A 158 -6.53 15.71 -0.95
C LEU A 158 -7.08 14.90 -2.12
N SER A 159 -8.09 14.07 -1.85
CA SER A 159 -8.71 13.29 -2.90
C SER A 159 -9.31 14.18 -3.98
N SER A 160 -9.04 13.85 -5.24
CA SER A 160 -9.93 14.18 -6.33
C SER A 160 -11.22 13.32 -6.26
N THR A 161 -12.07 13.36 -7.29
CA THR A 161 -13.34 12.62 -7.38
C THR A 161 -13.25 11.13 -7.00
N THR A 162 -12.12 10.46 -7.23
CA THR A 162 -11.99 9.00 -7.08
C THR A 162 -10.84 8.51 -6.19
N ASP A 163 -10.07 9.40 -5.59
CA ASP A 163 -8.90 9.04 -4.79
C ASP A 163 -9.25 9.00 -3.30
N ILE A 164 -8.29 8.63 -2.45
CA ILE A 164 -8.44 8.63 -0.98
C ILE A 164 -7.83 9.91 -0.45
N THR A 165 -8.52 10.62 0.45
CA THR A 165 -7.88 11.74 1.14
C THR A 165 -7.01 11.18 2.24
N ALA A 166 -5.76 11.62 2.31
CA ALA A 166 -4.78 11.16 3.27
C ALA A 166 -4.15 12.32 4.01
N PHE A 167 -4.04 12.19 5.33
CA PHE A 167 -3.25 13.06 6.18
C PHE A 167 -2.30 12.20 7.00
N VAL A 168 -0.99 12.40 6.84
CA VAL A 168 0.02 11.60 7.52
C VAL A 168 0.90 12.51 8.35
N LEU A 169 1.01 12.19 9.64
CA LEU A 169 1.97 12.83 10.55
C LEU A 169 3.24 11.98 10.65
N VAL A 170 4.38 12.63 10.51
CA VAL A 170 5.71 12.06 10.73
C VAL A 170 6.36 12.77 11.90
N PHE A 171 6.71 12.01 12.92
CA PHE A 171 7.42 12.46 14.11
C PHE A 171 8.90 12.11 13.93
N PRO A 172 9.80 13.11 13.82
CA PRO A 172 11.24 12.85 13.72
C PRO A 172 11.78 12.18 14.98
N PRO A 173 12.94 11.52 14.93
CA PRO A 173 13.58 10.97 16.12
C PRO A 173 13.98 12.07 17.12
N THR A 174 14.07 11.71 18.39
CA THR A 174 14.64 12.50 19.50
C THR A 174 15.75 11.74 20.19
N GLU A 175 16.44 12.36 21.15
CA GLU A 175 17.47 11.67 21.95
C GLU A 175 16.93 10.41 22.65
N ASP A 176 15.67 10.44 23.11
CA ASP A 176 15.00 9.32 23.77
C ASP A 176 14.28 8.35 22.80
N ASP A 177 14.18 8.69 21.51
CA ASP A 177 13.41 7.92 20.51
C ASP A 177 14.10 8.01 19.15
N GLU A 178 14.98 7.06 18.84
CA GLU A 178 15.86 7.13 17.67
C GLU A 178 15.17 6.81 16.33
N ILE A 179 13.86 6.55 16.31
CA ILE A 179 13.13 6.18 15.10
C ILE A 179 12.07 7.22 14.70
N TYR A 180 11.80 7.31 13.40
CA TYR A 180 10.67 8.09 12.90
C TYR A 180 9.36 7.36 13.23
N SER A 181 8.41 8.02 13.86
CA SER A 181 7.06 7.49 14.09
C SER A 181 6.08 8.05 13.08
N VAL A 182 5.19 7.20 12.53
CA VAL A 182 4.21 7.59 11.51
C VAL A 182 2.79 7.34 11.99
N LEU A 183 1.94 8.37 11.90
CA LEU A 183 0.51 8.30 12.19
C LEU A 183 -0.30 8.71 10.96
N PRO A 184 -0.84 7.75 10.19
CA PRO A 184 -1.66 8.04 9.01
C PRO A 184 -3.16 8.06 9.33
N TYR A 185 -3.89 8.94 8.63
CA TYR A 185 -5.33 9.09 8.67
C TYR A 185 -5.90 9.15 7.25
N PHE A 186 -7.02 8.46 7.01
CA PHE A 186 -7.58 8.26 5.68
C PHE A 186 -9.09 8.48 5.65
N TRP A 187 -9.60 9.08 4.57
CA TRP A 187 -11.02 9.36 4.39
C TRP A 187 -11.55 8.98 3.01
N LEU A 188 -12.79 8.49 3.00
CA LEU A 188 -13.61 8.30 1.79
C LEU A 188 -15.04 8.82 2.00
N PRO A 189 -15.74 9.29 0.95
CA PRO A 189 -17.16 9.63 1.07
C PRO A 189 -18.00 8.37 1.30
N GLU A 190 -18.87 8.40 2.31
CA GLU A 190 -19.68 7.26 2.76
C GLU A 190 -20.52 6.67 1.62
N GLU A 191 -21.21 7.51 0.85
CA GLU A 191 -22.10 7.06 -0.23
C GLU A 191 -21.36 6.33 -1.35
N THR A 192 -20.08 6.64 -1.54
CA THR A 192 -19.27 6.05 -2.62
C THR A 192 -18.57 4.76 -2.19
N LEU A 193 -18.52 4.47 -0.89
CA LEU A 193 -17.75 3.35 -0.34
C LEU A 193 -18.20 1.99 -0.95
N PRO A 194 -19.50 1.64 -1.01
CA PRO A 194 -19.93 0.35 -1.59
C PRO A 194 -19.57 0.22 -3.08
N LEU A 195 -19.64 1.31 -3.83
CA LEU A 195 -19.26 1.34 -5.25
C LEU A 195 -17.75 1.16 -5.42
N ARG A 196 -16.94 1.82 -4.57
CA ARG A 196 -15.48 1.71 -4.57
C ARG A 196 -15.01 0.30 -4.18
N VAL A 197 -15.63 -0.34 -3.19
CA VAL A 197 -15.34 -1.75 -2.84
C VAL A 197 -15.59 -2.66 -4.05
N ARG A 198 -16.67 -2.45 -4.79
CA ARG A 198 -16.97 -3.26 -5.99
C ARG A 198 -16.06 -2.96 -7.18
N ARG A 199 -15.68 -1.70 -7.36
CA ARG A 199 -14.87 -1.23 -8.50
C ARG A 199 -13.39 -1.53 -8.32
N ASP A 200 -12.86 -1.21 -7.14
CA ASP A 200 -11.43 -1.32 -6.84
C ASP A 200 -11.09 -2.69 -6.25
N HIS A 201 -12.10 -3.45 -5.81
CA HIS A 201 -11.94 -4.74 -5.12
C HIS A 201 -11.13 -4.67 -3.82
N VAL A 202 -11.07 -3.49 -3.21
CA VAL A 202 -10.37 -3.21 -1.96
C VAL A 202 -11.37 -3.26 -0.80
N PRO A 203 -11.02 -3.86 0.36
CA PRO A 203 -11.94 -4.04 1.49
C PRO A 203 -12.11 -2.75 2.32
N TYR A 204 -12.48 -1.64 1.69
CA TYR A 204 -12.68 -0.35 2.37
C TYR A 204 -13.71 -0.42 3.50
N ASP A 205 -14.77 -1.22 3.31
CA ASP A 205 -15.82 -1.45 4.31
C ASP A 205 -15.33 -2.22 5.54
N VAL A 206 -14.31 -3.05 5.39
CA VAL A 206 -13.68 -3.75 6.52
C VAL A 206 -12.77 -2.80 7.28
N TRP A 207 -11.97 -2.01 6.57
CA TRP A 207 -11.08 -1.02 7.19
C TRP A 207 -11.83 0.10 7.90
N GLU A 208 -13.00 0.50 7.39
CA GLU A 208 -13.90 1.45 8.05
C GLU A 208 -14.39 0.87 9.39
N ARG A 209 -14.97 -0.33 9.38
CA ARG A 209 -15.44 -1.01 10.60
C ARG A 209 -14.34 -1.28 11.63
N GLN A 210 -13.10 -1.40 11.19
CA GLN A 210 -11.92 -1.57 12.05
C GLN A 210 -11.32 -0.23 12.54
N GLY A 211 -11.81 0.90 12.04
CA GLY A 211 -11.31 2.24 12.39
C GLY A 211 -10.02 2.66 11.68
N TYR A 212 -9.55 1.91 10.68
CA TYR A 212 -8.38 2.24 9.87
C TYR A 212 -8.68 3.22 8.74
N LEU A 213 -9.95 3.35 8.37
CA LEU A 213 -10.46 4.29 7.38
C LEU A 213 -11.64 5.03 8.02
N LYS A 214 -11.76 6.34 7.77
CA LYS A 214 -12.91 7.13 8.19
C LYS A 214 -13.79 7.44 6.98
N THR A 215 -15.07 7.69 7.22
CA THR A 215 -15.98 8.20 6.20
C THR A 215 -16.39 9.63 6.50
N THR A 216 -16.67 10.38 5.43
CA THR A 216 -17.37 11.67 5.52
C THR A 216 -18.76 11.52 4.93
N GLU A 217 -19.73 12.22 5.51
CA GLU A 217 -21.12 12.24 5.03
C GLU A 217 -21.20 12.73 3.58
N GLY A 218 -22.08 12.12 2.79
CA GLY A 218 -22.35 12.49 1.40
C GLY A 218 -21.48 11.78 0.37
N ASN A 219 -21.47 12.32 -0.86
CA ASN A 219 -20.81 11.73 -2.03
C ASN A 219 -19.43 12.31 -2.35
N VAL A 220 -19.01 13.36 -1.64
CA VAL A 220 -17.71 14.02 -1.74
C VAL A 220 -17.10 14.18 -0.36
N VAL A 221 -15.78 14.29 -0.30
CA VAL A 221 -15.09 14.50 0.98
C VAL A 221 -15.35 15.91 1.47
N HIS A 222 -15.92 16.03 2.67
CA HIS A 222 -16.22 17.33 3.26
C HIS A 222 -14.96 17.91 3.92
N TYR A 223 -14.33 18.91 3.29
CA TYR A 223 -13.04 19.44 3.76
C TYR A 223 -13.09 20.01 5.18
N GLY A 224 -14.19 20.66 5.57
CA GLY A 224 -14.37 21.15 6.95
C GLY A 224 -14.28 20.05 8.02
N PHE A 225 -14.66 18.80 7.70
CA PHE A 225 -14.47 17.68 8.63
C PHE A 225 -12.99 17.36 8.82
N ILE A 226 -12.20 17.44 7.75
CA ILE A 226 -10.76 17.20 7.81
C ILE A 226 -10.06 18.37 8.51
N GLU A 227 -10.46 19.61 8.24
CA GLU A 227 -9.95 20.81 8.91
C GLU A 227 -10.13 20.71 10.43
N ASN A 228 -11.35 20.41 10.90
CA ASN A 228 -11.62 20.20 12.33
C ASN A 228 -10.79 19.04 12.90
N PHE A 229 -10.62 17.96 12.15
CA PHE A 229 -9.80 16.83 12.61
C PHE A 229 -8.32 17.21 12.73
N ILE A 230 -7.78 18.00 11.80
CA ILE A 230 -6.41 18.52 11.88
C ILE A 230 -6.27 19.47 13.07
N GLU A 231 -7.26 20.32 13.34
CA GLU A 231 -7.30 21.19 14.53
C GLU A 231 -7.23 20.36 15.83
N GLU A 232 -8.04 19.32 15.96
CA GLU A 232 -7.98 18.40 17.11
C GLU A 232 -6.62 17.72 17.27
N LEU A 233 -5.93 17.41 16.17
CA LEU A 233 -4.57 16.88 16.20
C LEU A 233 -3.56 17.94 16.62
N GLY A 234 -3.71 19.19 16.16
CA GLY A 234 -2.87 20.32 16.57
C GLY A 234 -3.00 20.66 18.07
N GLN A 235 -4.13 20.33 18.70
CA GLN A 235 -4.28 20.43 20.16
C GLN A 235 -3.53 19.31 20.92
N LYS A 236 -3.24 18.18 20.25
CA LYS A 236 -2.56 17.01 20.85
C LYS A 236 -1.06 17.00 20.56
N PHE A 237 -0.66 17.49 19.39
CA PHE A 237 0.70 17.40 18.86
C PHE A 237 1.20 18.77 18.40
N HIS A 238 2.51 18.97 18.43
CA HIS A 238 3.12 20.19 17.91
C HIS A 238 3.37 20.03 16.39
N ILE A 239 2.32 20.23 15.59
CA ILE A 239 2.41 20.19 14.12
C ILE A 239 3.12 21.46 13.63
N LYS A 240 4.40 21.36 13.28
CA LYS A 240 5.17 22.54 12.85
C LYS A 240 4.81 23.01 11.45
N GLU A 241 4.70 22.08 10.51
CA GLU A 241 4.34 22.39 9.13
C GLU A 241 3.52 21.26 8.52
N ILE A 242 2.61 21.63 7.60
CA ILE A 242 1.83 20.71 6.79
C ILE A 242 2.17 20.93 5.33
N ALA A 243 2.81 19.93 4.71
CA ALA A 243 3.05 19.92 3.27
C ALA A 243 1.82 19.45 2.50
N PHE A 244 1.52 20.09 1.38
CA PHE A 244 0.36 19.76 0.56
C PHE A 244 0.64 19.99 -0.94
N ASP A 245 -0.10 19.30 -1.83
CA ASP A 245 -0.01 19.55 -3.27
C ASP A 245 -0.66 20.88 -3.65
N ARG A 246 0.00 21.64 -4.52
CA ARG A 246 -0.43 22.96 -5.01
C ARG A 246 -1.77 22.94 -5.73
N TRP A 247 -2.15 21.80 -6.30
CA TRP A 247 -3.35 21.67 -7.13
C TRP A 247 -4.56 21.23 -6.30
N GLY A 248 -5.54 22.13 -6.14
CA GLY A 248 -6.87 21.79 -5.59
C GLY A 248 -7.09 22.10 -4.11
N ALA A 249 -6.08 22.59 -3.39
CA ALA A 249 -6.13 22.80 -1.93
C ALA A 249 -6.23 24.27 -1.47
N VAL A 250 -6.38 25.24 -2.39
CA VAL A 250 -6.23 26.68 -2.07
C VAL A 250 -7.16 27.16 -0.94
N GLN A 251 -8.42 26.73 -0.94
CA GLN A 251 -9.36 27.13 0.11
C GLN A 251 -9.02 26.49 1.47
N MET A 252 -8.72 25.19 1.46
CA MET A 252 -8.37 24.46 2.68
C MET A 252 -7.06 24.96 3.28
N SER A 253 -6.09 25.37 2.44
CA SER A 253 -4.85 25.96 2.94
C SER A 253 -5.08 27.26 3.67
N GLN A 254 -5.95 28.14 3.14
CA GLN A 254 -6.30 29.39 3.81
C GLN A 254 -7.00 29.13 5.15
N ASN A 255 -7.96 28.22 5.17
CA ASN A 255 -8.68 27.87 6.40
C ASN A 255 -7.74 27.30 7.47
N LEU A 256 -6.79 26.43 7.10
CA LEU A 256 -5.82 25.88 8.04
C LEU A 256 -4.78 26.93 8.49
N GLU A 257 -4.40 27.87 7.64
CA GLU A 257 -3.56 29.01 8.02
C GLU A 257 -4.29 29.93 9.02
N ASP A 258 -5.59 30.17 8.83
CA ASP A 258 -6.42 30.94 9.76
C ASP A 258 -6.56 30.25 11.13
N LEU A 259 -6.47 28.92 11.17
CA LEU A 259 -6.39 28.11 12.40
C LEU A 259 -4.99 28.11 13.04
N GLY A 260 -4.01 28.76 12.40
CA GLY A 260 -2.65 28.93 12.93
C GLY A 260 -1.65 27.87 12.48
N PHE A 261 -1.98 27.01 11.51
CA PHE A 261 -1.03 26.04 10.96
C PHE A 261 -0.15 26.68 9.88
N THR A 262 1.12 26.27 9.84
CA THR A 262 2.03 26.64 8.74
C THR A 262 1.87 25.65 7.59
N LEU A 263 1.37 26.11 6.44
CA LEU A 263 1.25 25.26 5.25
C LEU A 263 2.38 25.52 4.25
N VAL A 264 2.91 24.43 3.71
CA VAL A 264 4.01 24.47 2.75
C VAL A 264 3.61 23.78 1.46
N GLN A 265 3.65 24.53 0.36
CA GLN A 265 3.39 23.96 -0.95
C GLN A 265 4.50 23.00 -1.37
N PHE A 266 4.12 21.76 -1.70
CA PHE A 266 5.03 20.71 -2.14
C PHE A 266 4.86 20.41 -3.64
N GLY A 267 5.98 20.25 -4.35
CA GLY A 267 5.95 19.95 -5.78
C GLY A 267 5.82 18.44 -6.05
N GLN A 268 4.86 18.05 -6.89
CA GLN A 268 4.68 16.65 -7.32
C GLN A 268 5.65 16.22 -8.45
N GLY A 269 6.73 16.97 -8.66
CA GLY A 269 7.76 16.70 -9.68
C GLY A 269 8.91 15.86 -9.15
N TYR A 270 9.75 15.34 -10.05
CA TYR A 270 10.94 14.55 -9.69
C TYR A 270 11.89 15.29 -8.72
N LYS A 271 12.02 16.61 -8.86
CA LYS A 271 12.91 17.44 -8.04
C LYS A 271 12.59 17.32 -6.55
N ASP A 272 11.31 17.47 -6.20
CA ASP A 272 10.88 17.55 -4.80
C ASP A 272 10.56 16.15 -4.26
N MET A 273 10.01 15.24 -5.10
CA MET A 273 9.67 13.88 -4.68
C MET A 273 10.88 12.94 -4.50
N SER A 274 11.93 13.10 -5.31
CA SER A 274 13.05 12.14 -5.35
C SER A 274 13.80 12.03 -4.02
N PRO A 275 14.23 13.13 -3.36
CA PRO A 275 14.95 13.04 -2.09
C PRO A 275 14.18 12.32 -0.96
N PRO A 276 12.95 12.72 -0.58
CA PRO A 276 12.23 12.07 0.51
C PRO A 276 11.81 10.63 0.16
N THR A 277 11.54 10.32 -1.11
CA THR A 277 11.25 8.95 -1.54
C THR A 277 12.47 8.04 -1.36
N LYS A 278 13.68 8.52 -1.70
CA LYS A 278 14.93 7.77 -1.46
C LYS A 278 15.21 7.59 0.03
N GLU A 279 14.96 8.62 0.83
CA GLU A 279 15.16 8.52 2.29
C GLU A 279 14.17 7.53 2.92
N LEU A 280 12.91 7.50 2.49
CA LEU A 280 11.93 6.53 2.95
C LEU A 280 12.41 5.07 2.77
N MET A 281 12.99 4.76 1.60
CA MET A 281 13.59 3.45 1.34
C MET A 281 14.73 3.17 2.32
N LYS A 282 15.64 4.12 2.49
CA LYS A 282 16.79 3.99 3.39
C LYS A 282 16.34 3.75 4.84
N LEU A 283 15.43 4.56 5.37
CA LEU A 283 14.87 4.41 6.71
C LEU A 283 14.20 3.05 6.90
N THR A 284 13.48 2.56 5.89
CA THR A 284 12.86 1.23 5.92
C THR A 284 13.91 0.12 5.97
N LEU A 285 14.96 0.19 5.14
CA LEU A 285 16.04 -0.80 5.13
C LEU A 285 16.84 -0.80 6.44
N GLU A 286 17.05 0.37 7.03
CA GLU A 286 17.73 0.56 8.33
C GLU A 286 16.82 0.29 9.54
N LYS A 287 15.51 0.04 9.32
CA LYS A 287 14.48 -0.10 10.37
C LYS A 287 14.40 1.10 11.33
N LYS A 288 14.60 2.30 10.80
CA LYS A 288 14.52 3.58 11.53
C LYS A 288 13.17 4.28 11.37
N ILE A 289 12.13 3.53 11.04
CA ILE A 289 10.77 4.02 10.90
C ILE A 289 9.81 3.04 11.57
N ALA A 290 8.79 3.54 12.24
CA ALA A 290 7.68 2.80 12.81
C ALA A 290 6.38 3.33 12.23
N HIS A 291 5.61 2.45 11.59
CA HIS A 291 4.34 2.82 10.93
C HIS A 291 3.10 2.14 11.54
N GLY A 292 3.25 1.49 12.70
CA GLY A 292 2.11 0.94 13.47
C GLY A 292 1.33 -0.18 12.77
N GLY A 293 1.87 -0.77 11.70
CA GLY A 293 1.18 -1.83 10.96
C GLY A 293 -0.14 -1.42 10.29
N GLN A 294 -0.34 -0.12 10.02
CA GLN A 294 -1.61 0.36 9.48
C GLN A 294 -1.90 -0.27 8.08
N PRO A 295 -3.03 -0.98 7.91
CA PRO A 295 -3.25 -1.84 6.73
C PRO A 295 -3.52 -1.08 5.43
N VAL A 296 -4.13 0.10 5.50
CA VAL A 296 -4.40 0.98 4.34
C VAL A 296 -3.08 1.54 3.80
N LEU A 297 -2.22 2.08 4.67
CA LEU A 297 -0.90 2.58 4.30
C LEU A 297 -0.02 1.44 3.79
N ARG A 298 -0.03 0.29 4.45
CA ARG A 298 0.69 -0.91 3.98
C ARG A 298 0.25 -1.31 2.57
N TRP A 299 -1.06 -1.32 2.31
CA TRP A 299 -1.60 -1.61 0.97
C TRP A 299 -1.16 -0.56 -0.07
N MET A 300 -1.16 0.72 0.29
CA MET A 300 -0.69 1.79 -0.60
C MET A 300 0.81 1.70 -0.89
N MET A 301 1.63 1.39 0.11
CA MET A 301 3.07 1.14 -0.05
C MET A 301 3.33 -0.02 -1.01
N ASP A 302 2.49 -1.04 -0.95
CA ASP A 302 2.54 -2.22 -1.79
C ASP A 302 2.12 -1.97 -3.26
N ASN A 303 1.54 -0.81 -3.54
CA ASN A 303 1.12 -0.39 -4.88
C ASN A 303 2.09 0.62 -5.52
N ILE A 304 3.14 1.04 -4.82
CA ILE A 304 4.06 2.05 -5.37
C ILE A 304 4.84 1.47 -6.54
N PHE A 305 4.66 2.13 -7.68
CA PHE A 305 5.55 2.06 -8.83
C PHE A 305 6.47 3.29 -8.83
N ILE A 306 7.71 3.14 -9.29
CA ILE A 306 8.64 4.28 -9.41
C ILE A 306 8.86 4.62 -10.87
N LYS A 307 8.50 5.85 -11.24
CA LYS A 307 9.00 6.46 -12.47
C LYS A 307 10.38 7.04 -12.24
N ARG A 308 11.23 6.92 -13.25
CA ARG A 308 12.59 7.47 -13.26
C ARG A 308 12.75 8.45 -14.40
N ASP A 309 13.40 9.58 -14.13
CA ASP A 309 13.84 10.49 -15.19
C ASP A 309 15.24 10.07 -15.70
N PRO A 310 15.71 10.64 -16.84
CA PRO A 310 17.05 10.35 -17.36
C PRO A 310 18.21 10.74 -16.42
N ALA A 311 17.96 11.60 -15.43
CA ALA A 311 18.95 12.00 -14.43
C ALA A 311 18.99 11.04 -13.23
N GLY A 312 18.17 9.99 -13.20
CA GLY A 312 18.10 9.03 -12.11
C GLY A 312 17.32 9.52 -10.89
N ASN A 313 16.52 10.58 -11.02
CA ASN A 313 15.55 10.96 -10.02
C ASN A 313 14.35 10.02 -10.07
N ILE A 314 13.75 9.79 -8.90
CA ILE A 314 12.63 8.88 -8.76
C ILE A 314 11.38 9.66 -8.35
N LYS A 315 10.22 9.14 -8.74
CA LYS A 315 8.93 9.66 -8.27
C LYS A 315 7.95 8.50 -8.06
N PRO A 316 7.23 8.45 -6.92
CA PRO A 316 6.13 7.51 -6.73
C PRO A 316 5.03 7.76 -7.76
N ASP A 317 4.51 6.68 -8.31
CA ASP A 317 3.39 6.66 -9.22
C ASP A 317 2.63 5.34 -9.03
N LYS A 318 1.46 5.25 -9.64
CA LYS A 318 0.69 4.01 -9.76
C LYS A 318 0.92 3.41 -11.14
N GLU A 319 1.02 2.09 -11.21
CA GLU A 319 1.09 1.42 -12.51
C GLU A 319 -0.28 1.46 -13.20
N LYS A 320 -1.34 1.23 -12.42
CA LYS A 320 -2.74 1.25 -12.87
C LYS A 320 -3.53 2.33 -12.15
N SER A 321 -4.51 2.93 -12.82
CA SER A 321 -5.34 4.00 -12.23
C SER A 321 -6.20 3.55 -11.04
N THR A 322 -6.49 2.25 -10.95
CA THR A 322 -7.25 1.60 -9.86
C THR A 322 -6.45 1.49 -8.57
N GLU A 323 -5.12 1.45 -8.65
CA GLU A 323 -4.26 1.44 -7.48
C GLU A 323 -4.25 2.82 -6.81
N LYS A 324 -4.09 2.82 -5.48
CA LYS A 324 -4.00 4.04 -4.67
C LYS A 324 -2.67 4.08 -3.94
N ILE A 325 -2.08 5.27 -3.92
CA ILE A 325 -0.81 5.58 -3.25
C ILE A 325 -0.90 6.88 -2.45
N ASP A 326 -2.10 7.43 -2.27
CA ASP A 326 -2.33 8.77 -1.71
C ASP A 326 -1.70 8.91 -0.31
N GLY A 327 -1.84 7.88 0.52
CA GLY A 327 -1.17 7.81 1.82
C GLY A 327 0.35 7.74 1.78
N ALA A 328 0.91 7.06 0.78
CA ALA A 328 2.35 7.04 0.59
C ALA A 328 2.87 8.41 0.12
N VAL A 329 2.14 9.09 -0.77
CA VAL A 329 2.46 10.45 -1.24
C VAL A 329 2.39 11.43 -0.06
N ALA A 330 1.31 11.41 0.72
CA ALA A 330 1.18 12.19 1.95
C ALA A 330 2.33 11.92 2.93
N MET A 331 2.70 10.67 3.16
CA MET A 331 3.84 10.32 4.02
C MET A 331 5.17 10.86 3.49
N ILE A 332 5.41 10.79 2.18
CA ILE A 332 6.63 11.32 1.54
C ILE A 332 6.70 12.84 1.69
N MET A 333 5.58 13.55 1.54
CA MET A 333 5.50 15.00 1.77
C MET A 333 5.81 15.36 3.22
N ALA A 334 5.20 14.64 4.17
CA ALA A 334 5.47 14.83 5.61
C ALA A 334 6.94 14.57 5.95
N LEU A 335 7.51 13.50 5.40
CA LEU A 335 8.89 13.11 5.62
C LEU A 335 9.87 14.14 5.06
N ASP A 336 9.60 14.75 3.90
CA ASP A 336 10.43 15.84 3.38
C ASP A 336 10.54 17.00 4.38
N ARG A 337 9.41 17.44 4.95
CA ARG A 337 9.41 18.50 5.96
C ARG A 337 10.17 18.09 7.21
N ALA A 338 9.95 16.86 7.68
CA ALA A 338 10.68 16.32 8.83
C ALA A 338 12.19 16.26 8.59
N ILE A 339 12.66 15.91 7.39
CA ILE A 339 14.10 15.86 7.07
C ILE A 339 14.70 17.27 6.98
N ARG A 340 13.99 18.22 6.36
CA ARG A 340 14.50 19.58 6.15
C ARG A 340 14.53 20.41 7.43
N CYS A 341 13.53 20.22 8.29
CA CYS A 341 13.30 21.08 9.45
C CYS A 341 13.50 20.37 10.79
N GLY A 342 13.46 19.04 10.83
CA GLY A 342 13.60 18.26 12.06
C GLY A 342 15.05 17.94 12.44
N CYS A 343 16.01 18.09 11.52
CA CYS A 343 17.44 17.87 11.78
C CYS A 343 18.17 19.13 12.29
N THR A 344 17.51 20.28 12.34
CA THR A 344 18.05 21.51 12.94
C THR A 344 17.60 21.58 14.39
N GLY A 345 18.47 21.16 15.31
CA GLY A 345 18.33 21.42 16.75
C GLY A 345 18.49 22.89 17.13
N ASP A 346 18.59 23.80 16.16
CA ASP A 346 18.76 25.22 16.37
C ASP A 346 17.47 25.97 16.02
N GLU A 347 16.50 25.92 16.92
CA GLU A 347 15.81 27.17 17.26
C GLU A 347 16.61 27.76 18.42
N THR A 348 17.67 28.51 18.09
CA THR A 348 18.22 29.48 19.03
C THR A 348 17.04 30.28 19.55
N SER A 349 16.82 30.19 20.86
CA SER A 349 15.75 30.92 21.51
C SER A 349 15.96 32.40 21.21
N VAL A 350 14.89 33.18 21.01
CA VAL A 350 15.00 34.64 20.81
C VAL A 350 15.71 35.31 22.01
N TYR A 351 15.75 34.63 23.17
CA TYR A 351 16.51 35.03 24.35
C TYR A 351 18.03 34.76 24.26
N ASP A 352 18.48 33.91 23.34
CA ASP A 352 19.91 33.68 23.07
C ASP A 352 20.49 34.75 22.12
N GLU A 353 19.65 35.44 21.35
CA GLU A 353 20.07 36.49 20.40
C GLU A 353 19.90 37.92 20.93
N ARG A 354 19.15 38.12 22.02
CA ARG A 354 18.91 39.46 22.60
C ARG A 354 19.45 39.54 24.02
N ASP A 355 20.54 40.30 24.19
CA ASP A 355 21.01 40.72 25.51
C ASP A 355 19.87 41.33 26.33
N MET A 356 19.81 40.96 27.61
CA MET A 356 18.82 41.45 28.57
C MET A 356 18.77 42.98 28.59
N LEU A 357 17.63 43.55 28.23
CA LEU A 357 17.32 44.95 28.54
C LEU A 357 16.99 45.04 30.03
N ILE A 358 17.99 45.43 30.82
CA ILE A 358 17.79 45.86 32.21
C ILE A 358 17.22 47.28 32.17
N LEU A 359 15.99 47.44 32.67
CA LEU A 359 15.29 48.71 32.84
C LEU A 359 15.76 49.48 34.08
#